data_AF-A0A5S5DIB1-F1
#
_entry.id   AF-A0A5S5DIB1-F1
#
_cell.length_a   1.000
_cell.length_b   1.000
_cell.length_c   1.000
_cell.angle_alpha   90.00
_cell.angle_beta   90.00
_cell.angle_gamma   90.00
#
_symmetry.space_group_name_H-M   'P 1'
#
loop_
_entity.id
_entity.type
_entity.pdbx_description
1 polymer ?
#
loop_
_entity_poly.entity_id
_entity_poly.type
_entity_poly.pdbx_seq_one_letter_code
_entity_poly.pdbx_strand_id
1 'polypeptide(L)'
;MTHGRYPIYKGLQKPLIYRGFKGKFIYWGIGSLIGGLAIGGLIGALTNLILGGFATLALMGAGLAYTFMKQGNGLHDKTRHRGIFIHPVHLSISYENREKDSL
;
A
#
# COMPACT_ATOMS: atom_id res chain seq x y z
N MET A 1 -14.14 -16.23 38.11
CA MET A 1 -14.98 -16.13 36.89
C MET A 1 -14.25 -15.27 35.87
N THR A 2 -13.44 -15.85 34.98
CA THR A 2 -12.73 -15.11 33.94
C THR A 2 -13.65 -14.99 32.73
N HIS A 3 -14.36 -13.86 32.61
CA HIS A 3 -15.12 -13.54 31.40
C HIS A 3 -14.16 -13.50 30.21
N GLY A 4 -14.32 -14.45 29.27
CA GLY A 4 -13.54 -14.52 28.06
C GLY A 4 -13.75 -13.25 27.23
N ARG A 5 -12.80 -12.31 27.29
CA ARG A 5 -12.80 -11.14 26.41
C ARG A 5 -12.45 -11.61 25.00
N TYR A 6 -13.42 -11.53 24.10
CA TYR A 6 -13.19 -11.75 22.69
C TYR A 6 -12.20 -10.70 22.14
N PRO A 7 -11.26 -11.08 21.26
CA PRO A 7 -10.36 -10.13 20.63
C PRO A 7 -11.17 -9.21 19.71
N ILE A 8 -11.45 -7.99 20.18
CA ILE A 8 -12.10 -6.96 19.39
C ILE A 8 -11.11 -6.46 18.33
N TYR A 9 -11.50 -6.54 17.06
CA TYR A 9 -10.72 -5.99 15.96
C TYR A 9 -10.61 -4.46 16.11
N LYS A 10 -9.39 -3.95 16.26
CA LYS A 10 -9.12 -2.52 16.51
C LYS A 10 -9.06 -1.66 15.24
N GLY A 11 -9.47 -2.20 14.09
CA GLY A 11 -9.28 -1.56 12.79
C GLY A 11 -7.86 -1.74 12.26
N LEU A 12 -7.69 -1.50 10.96
CA LEU A 12 -6.37 -1.49 10.32
C LEU A 12 -5.68 -0.15 10.61
N GLN A 13 -4.44 -0.18 11.07
CA GLN A 13 -3.66 1.05 11.31
C GLN A 13 -3.52 1.85 10.01
N LYS A 14 -3.76 3.17 10.10
CA LYS A 14 -3.59 4.08 8.95
C LYS A 14 -2.10 4.14 8.58
N PRO A 15 -1.72 3.96 7.30
CA PRO A 15 -0.33 4.06 6.88
C PRO A 15 0.16 5.52 7.02
N LEU A 16 1.47 5.68 7.23
CA LEU A 16 2.10 7.01 7.27
C LEU A 16 1.86 7.76 5.96
N ILE A 17 1.43 9.02 6.05
CA ILE A 17 1.18 9.89 4.89
C ILE A 17 2.07 11.12 5.01
N TYR A 18 2.88 11.40 3.99
CA TYR A 18 3.73 12.58 3.94
C TYR A 18 3.62 13.24 2.56
N ARG A 19 3.19 14.51 2.54
CA ARG A 19 3.05 15.33 1.32
C ARG A 19 2.35 14.59 0.16
N GLY A 20 1.28 13.86 0.48
CA GLY A 20 0.50 13.08 -0.50
C GLY A 20 1.02 11.66 -0.77
N PHE A 21 2.25 11.32 -0.37
CA PHE A 21 2.80 9.96 -0.50
C PHE A 21 2.47 9.09 0.71
N LYS A 22 2.18 7.81 0.49
CA LYS A 22 1.76 6.85 1.52
C LYS A 22 2.78 5.73 1.70
N GLY A 23 3.23 5.51 2.93
CA GLY A 23 4.09 4.38 3.33
C GLY A 23 5.30 4.20 2.42
N LYS A 24 5.43 3.01 1.80
CA LYS A 24 6.57 2.64 0.93
C LYS A 24 6.84 3.62 -0.22
N PHE A 25 5.82 4.32 -0.71
CA PHE A 25 5.98 5.23 -1.84
C PHE A 25 6.78 6.48 -1.49
N ILE A 26 6.86 6.84 -0.20
CA ILE A 26 7.74 7.92 0.28
C ILE A 26 9.21 7.55 -0.02
N TYR A 27 9.59 6.30 0.24
CA TYR A 27 10.94 5.81 -0.04
C TYR A 27 11.24 5.81 -1.54
N TRP A 28 10.29 5.35 -2.37
CA TRP A 28 10.44 5.40 -3.83
C TRP A 28 10.54 6.84 -4.37
N GLY A 29 9.80 7.78 -3.80
CA GLY A 29 9.89 9.19 -4.16
C GLY A 29 11.26 9.79 -3.82
N ILE A 30 11.77 9.55 -2.61
CA ILE A 30 13.12 9.97 -2.21
C ILE A 30 14.19 9.30 -3.07
N GLY A 31 14.04 8.00 -3.34
CA GLY A 31 14.94 7.26 -4.22
C GLY A 31 14.98 7.83 -5.63
N SER A 32 13.84 8.26 -6.16
CA SER A 32 13.75 8.91 -7.48
C SER A 32 14.46 10.27 -7.49
N LEU A 33 14.39 11.03 -6.39
CA LEU A 33 15.11 12.29 -6.25
C LEU A 33 16.62 12.08 -6.21
N ILE A 34 17.09 11.22 -5.31
CA ILE A 34 18.53 10.95 -5.15
C ILE A 34 19.10 10.31 -6.43
N GLY A 35 18.39 9.33 -6.99
CA GLY A 35 18.79 8.64 -8.22
C GLY A 35 18.81 9.57 -9.43
N GLY A 36 17.79 10.43 -9.58
CA GLY A 36 17.75 11.43 -10.66
C GLY A 36 18.92 12.41 -10.59
N LEU A 37 19.29 12.85 -9.38
CA LEU A 37 20.44 13.73 -9.17
C LEU A 37 21.76 13.02 -9.49
N ALA A 38 21.94 11.79 -9.03
CA ALA A 38 23.16 11.02 -9.26
C ALA A 38 23.36 10.73 -10.76
N ILE A 39 22.31 10.23 -11.43
CA ILE A 39 22.37 9.88 -12.85
C ILE A 39 22.49 11.14 -13.71
N GLY A 40 21.70 12.17 -13.44
CA GLY A 40 21.77 13.43 -14.19
C GLY A 40 23.08 14.19 -13.98
N GLY A 41 23.63 14.15 -12.77
CA GLY A 41 24.98 14.65 -12.47
C GLY A 41 26.07 13.89 -13.23
N LEU A 42 25.97 12.57 -13.30
CA LEU A 42 26.89 11.74 -14.09
C LEU A 42 26.81 12.06 -15.58
N ILE A 43 25.59 12.18 -16.14
CA ILE A 43 25.38 12.58 -17.53
C ILE A 43 25.98 13.97 -17.78
N GLY A 44 25.77 14.92 -16.86
CA GLY A 44 26.34 16.25 -16.94
C GLY A 44 27.86 16.27 -16.95
N ALA A 45 28.48 15.42 -16.13
CA ALA A 45 29.94 15.28 -16.06
C ALA A 45 30.55 14.64 -17.32
N LEU A 46 29.83 13.70 -17.95
CA LEU A 46 30.31 12.99 -19.14
C LEU A 46 30.01 13.72 -20.46
N THR A 47 29.01 14.59 -20.49
CA THR A 47 28.54 15.24 -21.72
C THR A 47 28.61 16.76 -21.59
N ASN A 48 27.59 17.37 -21.00
CA ASN A 48 27.51 18.79 -20.71
C ASN A 48 26.49 19.05 -19.59
N LEU A 49 26.73 20.07 -18.77
CA LEU A 49 25.90 20.42 -17.62
C LEU A 49 24.44 20.70 -17.99
N ILE A 50 24.18 21.30 -19.16
CA ILE A 50 22.80 21.56 -19.62
C ILE A 50 22.04 20.26 -19.87
N LEU A 51 22.67 19.28 -20.53
CA LEU A 51 22.07 17.97 -20.77
C LEU A 51 21.89 17.20 -19.47
N GLY A 52 22.87 17.25 -18.56
CA GLY A 52 22.77 16.64 -17.24
C GLY A 52 21.66 17.28 -16.38
N GLY A 53 21.52 18.60 -16.42
CA GLY A 53 20.46 19.33 -15.74
C GLY A 53 19.07 18.94 -16.26
N PHE A 54 18.89 18.90 -17.59
CA PHE A 54 17.65 18.45 -18.20
C PHE A 54 17.33 16.99 -17.84
N ALA A 55 18.34 16.11 -17.91
CA ALA A 55 18.19 14.70 -17.51
C ALA A 55 17.79 14.57 -16.04
N THR A 56 18.38 15.37 -15.14
CA THR A 56 18.05 15.37 -13.71
C THR A 56 16.58 15.72 -13.50
N LEU A 57 16.12 16.83 -14.09
CA LEU A 57 14.73 17.28 -13.99
C LEU A 57 13.75 16.25 -14.56
N ALA A 58 14.08 15.69 -15.73
CA ALA A 58 13.25 14.67 -16.37
C ALA A 58 13.15 13.40 -15.51
N LEU A 59 14.27 12.89 -14.98
CA LEU A 59 14.29 11.67 -14.16
C LEU A 59 13.57 11.86 -12.83
N MET A 60 13.81 12.98 -12.15
CA MET A 60 13.12 13.31 -10.89
C MET A 60 11.61 13.46 -11.12
N GLY A 61 11.22 14.23 -12.14
CA GLY A 61 9.83 14.48 -12.48
C GLY A 61 9.10 13.19 -12.88
N ALA A 62 9.70 12.40 -13.77
CA ALA A 62 9.15 11.12 -14.20
C ALA A 62 9.05 10.11 -13.05
N GLY A 63 10.07 10.01 -12.19
CA GLY A 63 10.06 9.11 -11.04
C GLY A 63 8.99 9.48 -10.01
N LEU A 64 8.83 10.77 -9.70
CA LEU A 64 7.77 11.24 -8.82
C LEU A 64 6.37 11.04 -9.44
N ALA A 65 6.20 11.35 -10.73
CA ALA A 65 4.93 11.12 -11.41
C ALA A 65 4.55 9.63 -11.43
N TYR A 66 5.51 8.76 -11.77
CA TYR A 66 5.31 7.31 -11.78
C TYR A 66 4.94 6.77 -10.41
N THR A 67 5.63 7.19 -9.35
CA THR A 67 5.33 6.76 -7.98
C THR A 67 3.97 7.24 -7.51
N PHE A 68 3.58 8.48 -7.86
CA PHE A 68 2.26 9.01 -7.56
C PHE A 68 1.16 8.23 -8.27
N MET A 69 1.31 7.93 -9.57
CA MET A 69 0.37 7.12 -10.33
C MET A 69 0.26 5.70 -9.76
N LYS A 70 1.40 5.05 -9.46
CA LYS A 70 1.44 3.70 -8.89
C LYS A 70 0.78 3.65 -7.50
N GLN A 71 0.90 4.72 -6.71
CA GLN A 71 0.24 4.81 -5.41
C GLN A 71 -1.30 4.78 -5.50
N GLY A 72 -1.88 5.27 -6.60
CA GLY A 72 -3.31 5.18 -6.86
C GLY A 72 -3.85 3.74 -6.89
N ASN A 73 -3.01 2.77 -7.26
CA ASN A 73 -3.37 1.34 -7.30
C ASN A 73 -3.37 0.66 -5.92
N GLY A 74 -2.97 1.36 -4.86
CA GLY A 74 -2.92 0.85 -3.50
C GLY A 74 -1.51 0.62 -2.96
N LEU A 75 -1.41 0.46 -1.64
CA LEU A 75 -0.12 0.34 -0.94
C LEU A 75 0.55 -1.03 -1.11
N HIS A 76 -0.25 -2.08 -1.23
CA HIS A 76 0.22 -3.44 -1.38
C HIS A 76 -0.31 -4.01 -2.69
N ASP A 77 0.59 -4.58 -3.50
CA ASP A 77 0.18 -5.39 -4.63
C ASP A 77 -0.47 -6.66 -4.05
N LYS A 78 -1.78 -6.78 -4.24
CA LYS A 78 -2.54 -7.97 -3.85
C LYS A 78 -2.93 -8.70 -5.11
N THR A 79 -2.63 -9.99 -5.17
CA THR A 79 -3.11 -10.85 -6.25
C THR A 79 -4.64 -10.85 -6.23
N ARG A 80 -5.25 -10.27 -7.26
CA ARG A 80 -6.70 -10.25 -7.44
C ARG A 80 -7.06 -11.44 -8.29
N HIS A 81 -7.49 -12.53 -7.66
CA HIS A 81 -8.08 -13.64 -8.40
C HIS A 81 -9.50 -13.26 -8.85
N ARG A 82 -9.81 -13.45 -10.14
CA ARG A 82 -11.18 -13.35 -10.64
C ARG A 82 -11.82 -14.73 -10.57
N GLY A 83 -12.74 -14.92 -9.62
CA GLY A 83 -13.45 -16.17 -9.43
C GLY A 83 -14.43 -16.09 -8.26
N ILE A 84 -15.34 -17.06 -8.19
CA ILE A 84 -16.26 -17.24 -7.06
C ILE A 84 -15.54 -18.09 -6.02
N PHE A 85 -15.30 -17.53 -4.82
CA PHE A 85 -14.71 -18.24 -3.70
C PHE A 85 -15.80 -18.67 -2.72
N ILE A 86 -16.05 -19.98 -2.61
CA ILE A 86 -16.95 -20.55 -1.62
C ILE A 86 -16.11 -20.96 -0.41
N HIS A 87 -16.22 -20.21 0.69
CA HIS A 87 -15.59 -20.60 1.95
C HIS A 87 -16.51 -21.60 2.67
N PRO A 88 -16.02 -22.81 3.02
CA PRO A 88 -16.80 -23.74 3.80
C PRO A 88 -17.05 -23.16 5.20
N VAL A 89 -18.32 -22.93 5.53
CA VAL A 89 -18.72 -22.46 6.86
C VAL A 89 -18.84 -23.68 7.77
N HIS A 90 -17.88 -23.84 8.67
CA HIS A 90 -17.95 -24.82 9.77
C HIS A 90 -18.46 -24.13 11.04
N LEU A 91 -19.70 -23.66 11.00
CA LEU A 91 -20.35 -23.11 12.19
C LEU A 91 -21.22 -24.21 12.81
N SER A 92 -20.83 -24.69 13.98
CA SER A 92 -21.68 -25.53 14.84
C SER A 92 -22.81 -24.68 15.39
N ILE A 93 -23.92 -24.59 14.67
CA ILE A 93 -25.13 -23.95 15.17
C ILE A 93 -25.75 -24.90 16.19
N SER A 94 -25.58 -24.58 17.47
CA SER A 94 -26.32 -25.23 18.56
C SER A 94 -27.69 -24.57 18.63
N TYR A 95 -28.73 -25.27 18.19
CA TYR A 95 -30.11 -24.83 18.38
C TYR A 95 -30.50 -25.09 19.83
N GLU A 96 -30.79 -24.02 20.58
CA GLU A 96 -31.40 -24.15 21.89
C GLU A 96 -32.83 -24.65 21.70
N ASN A 97 -33.11 -25.88 22.16
CA ASN A 97 -34.46 -26.43 22.19
C ASN A 97 -35.27 -25.58 23.18
N ARG A 98 -36.05 -24.64 22.67
CA ARG A 98 -37.13 -24.00 23.45
C ARG A 98 -38.18 -25.07 23.71
N GLU A 99 -38.07 -25.70 24.88
CA GLU A 99 -39.11 -26.54 25.45
C GLU A 99 -40.43 -25.78 25.37
N LYS A 100 -41.42 -26.39 24.70
CA LYS A 100 -42.74 -25.79 24.56
C LYS A 100 -43.36 -25.78 25.94
N ASP A 101 -43.42 -24.61 26.58
CA ASP A 101 -44.31 -24.38 27.70
C ASP A 101 -45.74 -24.71 27.24
N SER A 102 -46.19 -25.88 27.64
CA SER A 102 -47.53 -26.41 27.43
C SER A 102 -48.52 -25.58 28.25
N LEU A 103 -49.46 -24.96 27.55
CA LEU A 103 -50.74 -24.47 28.09
C LEU A 103 -51.55 -25.60 28.70
#